data_AF-A0A1Q8LIR0-F1
#
_entry.id   AF-A0A1Q8LIR0-F1
#
_cell.length_a   1.000
_cell.length_b   1.000
_cell.length_c   1.000
_cell.angle_alpha   90.00
_cell.angle_beta   90.00
_cell.angle_gamma   90.00
#
_symmetry.space_group_name_H-M   'P 1'
#
loop_
_entity.id
_entity.type
_entity.pdbx_description
1 polymer ?
#
loop_
_entity_poly.entity_id
_entity_poly.type
_entity_poly.pdbx_seq_one_letter_code
_entity_poly.pdbx_strand_id
1 'polypeptide(L)'
;MVARFVGGIGVGAASVVAPIYTTEIAPARLRGRLVGLVQFNVVLGVLTAYLSNWVLASLVADSVAWRWMFLVEAAPALLFFLLVFRSRKVPLAIR
;
A
#
# COMPACT_ATOMS: atom_id res chain seq x y z
N MET A 1 -18.93 -5.00 -7.53
CA MET A 1 -18.02 -5.36 -8.66
C MET A 1 -17.21 -4.15 -9.09
N VAL A 2 -17.86 -3.01 -9.39
CA VAL A 2 -17.18 -1.73 -9.72
C VAL A 2 -16.10 -1.34 -8.71
N ALA A 3 -16.37 -1.41 -7.39
CA ALA A 3 -15.39 -1.08 -6.36
C ALA A 3 -14.11 -1.95 -6.42
N ARG A 4 -14.22 -3.25 -6.73
CA ARG A 4 -13.06 -4.14 -6.88
C ARG A 4 -12.28 -3.86 -8.16
N PHE A 5 -12.98 -3.49 -9.23
CA PHE A 5 -12.34 -3.10 -10.49
C PHE A 5 -11.51 -1.82 -10.32
N VAL A 6 -12.09 -0.78 -9.69
CA VAL A 6 -11.39 0.47 -9.37
C VAL A 6 -10.22 0.21 -8.42
N GLY A 7 -10.42 -0.61 -7.38
CA GLY A 7 -9.34 -1.04 -6.48
C GLY A 7 -8.21 -1.75 -7.22
N GLY A 8 -8.54 -2.64 -8.17
CA GLY A 8 -7.55 -3.35 -9.00
C GLY A 8 -6.71 -2.41 -9.86
N ILE A 9 -7.33 -1.37 -10.47
CA ILE A 9 -6.58 -0.33 -11.19
C ILE A 9 -5.65 0.42 -10.25
N GLY A 10 -6.12 0.79 -9.05
CA GLY A 10 -5.32 1.46 -8.04
C GLY A 10 -4.10 0.65 -7.61
N VAL A 11 -4.30 -0.65 -7.32
CA VAL A 11 -3.21 -1.57 -6.94
C VAL A 11 -2.21 -1.75 -8.08
N GLY A 12 -2.69 -1.90 -9.32
CA GLY A 12 -1.82 -2.03 -10.50
C GLY A 12 -1.01 -0.78 -10.80
N ALA A 13 -1.60 0.41 -10.64
CA ALA A 13 -0.87 1.67 -10.78
C ALA A 13 0.17 1.84 -9.65
N ALA A 14 -0.21 1.55 -8.40
CA ALA A 14 0.67 1.68 -7.25
C ALA A 14 1.89 0.75 -7.31
N SER A 15 1.72 -0.48 -7.81
CA SER A 15 2.81 -1.46 -7.91
C SER A 15 3.91 -1.05 -8.91
N VAL A 16 3.58 -0.21 -9.90
CA VAL A 16 4.52 0.34 -10.86
C VAL A 16 5.11 1.65 -10.36
N VAL A 17 4.29 2.56 -9.84
CA VAL A 17 4.71 3.90 -9.41
C VAL A 17 5.61 3.84 -8.18
N ALA A 18 5.32 2.99 -7.20
CA ALA A 18 6.09 2.90 -5.95
C ALA A 18 7.59 2.58 -6.15
N PRO A 19 7.97 1.52 -6.89
CA PRO A 19 9.39 1.25 -7.13
C PRO A 19 10.05 2.30 -8.01
N ILE A 20 9.37 2.83 -9.05
CA ILE A 20 9.92 3.88 -9.93
C ILE A 20 10.25 5.13 -9.12
N TYR A 21 9.28 5.66 -8.39
CA TYR A 21 9.47 6.83 -7.54
C TYR A 21 10.60 6.61 -6.53
N THR A 22 10.65 5.40 -5.93
CA THR A 22 11.72 5.04 -4.99
C THR A 22 13.09 5.03 -5.67
N THR A 23 13.21 4.57 -6.93
CA THR A 23 14.49 4.61 -7.66
C THR A 23 14.94 6.01 -8.02
N GLU A 24 14.01 6.91 -8.31
CA GLU A 24 14.31 8.30 -8.70
C GLU A 24 14.87 9.10 -7.51
N ILE A 25 14.32 8.89 -6.32
CA ILE A 25 14.77 9.58 -5.10
C ILE A 25 15.98 8.92 -4.43
N ALA A 26 16.25 7.66 -4.76
CA ALA A 26 17.24 6.85 -4.06
C ALA A 26 18.69 7.22 -4.44
N PRO A 27 19.58 7.39 -3.44
CA PRO A 27 21.02 7.53 -3.68
C PRO A 27 21.57 6.30 -4.43
N ALA A 28 22.45 6.51 -5.41
CA ALA A 28 22.94 5.46 -6.31
C ALA A 28 23.43 4.19 -5.60
N ARG A 29 24.06 4.33 -4.43
CA ARG A 29 24.61 3.23 -3.62
C ARG A 29 23.54 2.35 -2.95
N LEU A 30 22.33 2.87 -2.73
CA LEU A 30 21.27 2.21 -1.95
C LEU A 30 20.03 1.87 -2.78
N ARG A 31 20.02 2.18 -4.09
CA ARG A 31 18.86 1.97 -4.98
C ARG A 31 18.28 0.57 -4.89
N GLY A 32 19.12 -0.45 -5.05
CA GLY A 32 18.67 -1.85 -5.01
C GLY A 32 18.05 -2.23 -3.66
N ARG A 33 18.61 -1.74 -2.54
CA ARG A 33 18.07 -2.01 -1.20
C ARG A 33 16.73 -1.33 -0.97
N LEU A 34 16.57 -0.07 -1.41
CA LEU A 34 15.33 0.68 -1.25
C LEU A 34 14.20 0.10 -2.11
N VAL A 35 14.49 -0.35 -3.33
CA VAL A 35 13.51 -1.07 -4.16
C VAL A 35 13.13 -2.42 -3.54
N GLY A 36 14.11 -3.17 -3.00
CA GLY A 36 13.83 -4.41 -2.28
C GLY A 36 12.91 -4.21 -1.08
N LEU A 37 13.04 -3.08 -0.36
CA LEU A 37 12.15 -2.73 0.75
C LEU A 37 10.71 -2.47 0.28
N VAL A 38 10.49 -1.94 -0.92
CA VAL A 38 9.14 -1.79 -1.49
C VAL A 38 8.46 -3.15 -1.63
N GLN A 39 9.16 -4.13 -2.20
CA GLN A 39 8.61 -5.50 -2.34
C GLN A 39 8.40 -6.19 -1.00
N PHE A 40 9.34 -6.01 -0.05
CA PHE A 40 9.16 -6.50 1.32
C PHE A 40 7.89 -5.91 1.96
N ASN A 41 7.66 -4.60 1.80
CA ASN A 41 6.47 -3.94 2.34
C ASN A 41 5.17 -4.44 1.70
N VAL A 42 5.17 -4.81 0.42
CA VAL A 42 4.00 -5.43 -0.24
C VAL A 42 3.66 -6.76 0.45
N VAL A 43 4.65 -7.63 0.66
CA VAL A 43 4.43 -8.92 1.33
C VAL A 43 4.01 -8.71 2.78
N LEU A 44 4.62 -7.76 3.49
CA LEU A 44 4.24 -7.39 4.85
C LEU A 44 2.78 -6.89 4.93
N GLY A 45 2.33 -6.11 3.93
CA GLY A 45 0.95 -5.65 3.82
C GLY A 45 -0.03 -6.80 3.65
N VAL A 46 0.28 -7.75 2.77
CA VAL A 46 -0.52 -8.98 2.57
C VAL A 46 -0.58 -9.81 3.86
N LEU A 47 0.54 -9.99 4.56
CA LEU A 47 0.59 -10.68 5.84
C LEU A 47 -0.30 -9.99 6.89
N THR A 48 -0.22 -8.66 6.97
CA THR A 48 -1.02 -7.86 7.91
C THR A 48 -2.51 -7.97 7.59
N ALA A 49 -2.90 -8.01 6.31
CA ALA A 49 -4.28 -8.23 5.90
C ALA A 49 -4.80 -9.63 6.28
N TYR A 50 -3.96 -10.67 6.17
CA TYR A 50 -4.34 -11.99 6.66
C TYR A 50 -4.47 -12.03 8.18
N LEU A 51 -3.55 -11.39 8.90
CA LEU A 51 -3.59 -11.33 10.35
C LEU A 51 -4.83 -10.57 10.85
N SER A 52 -5.15 -9.41 10.25
CA SER A 52 -6.34 -8.65 10.61
C SER A 52 -7.63 -9.40 10.29
N ASN A 53 -7.68 -10.10 9.15
CA ASN A 53 -8.83 -10.94 8.80
C ASN A 53 -9.02 -12.10 9.77
N TRP A 54 -7.93 -12.74 10.21
CA TRP A 54 -7.97 -13.81 11.21
C TRP A 54 -8.47 -13.30 12.57
N VAL A 55 -7.94 -12.15 13.03
CA VAL A 55 -8.40 -11.52 14.28
C VAL A 55 -9.90 -11.16 14.17
N LEU A 56 -10.33 -10.52 13.08
CA LEU A 56 -11.72 -10.13 12.88
C LEU A 56 -12.66 -11.34 12.83
N ALA A 57 -12.26 -12.44 12.18
CA ALA A 57 -13.04 -13.67 12.14
C ALA A 57 -13.27 -14.29 13.53
N SER A 58 -12.36 -14.05 14.49
CA SER A 58 -12.51 -14.55 15.87
C SER A 58 -13.33 -13.61 16.79
N LEU A 59 -13.48 -12.33 16.42
CA LEU A 59 -14.11 -11.31 17.26
C LEU A 59 -15.50 -10.89 16.79
N VAL A 60 -15.81 -11.11 15.51
CA VAL A 60 -16.97 -10.52 14.84
C VAL A 60 -17.78 -11.60 14.13
N ALA A 61 -19.11 -11.53 14.21
CA ALA A 61 -19.99 -12.45 13.49
C ALA A 61 -19.76 -12.37 11.96
N ASP A 62 -19.75 -13.52 11.30
CA ASP A 62 -19.47 -13.67 9.86
C ASP A 62 -20.34 -12.77 8.97
N SER A 63 -21.57 -12.48 9.39
CA SER A 63 -22.51 -11.62 8.66
C SER A 63 -22.03 -10.18 8.50
N VAL A 64 -21.19 -9.68 9.43
CA VAL A 64 -20.67 -8.31 9.43
C VAL A 64 -19.15 -8.23 9.34
N ALA A 65 -18.42 -9.33 9.52
CA ALA A 65 -16.96 -9.39 9.46
C ALA A 65 -16.39 -8.79 8.16
N TRP A 66 -16.99 -9.07 7.01
CA TRP A 66 -16.55 -8.55 5.71
C TRP A 66 -16.52 -7.02 5.64
N ARG A 67 -17.42 -6.32 6.36
CA ARG A 67 -17.47 -4.84 6.40
C ARG A 67 -16.26 -4.29 7.15
N TRP A 68 -15.90 -4.94 8.25
CA TRP A 68 -14.76 -4.57 9.07
C TRP A 68 -13.43 -4.86 8.37
N MET A 69 -13.35 -5.94 7.59
CA MET A 69 -12.16 -6.24 6.78
C MET A 69 -11.84 -5.10 5.80
N PHE A 70 -12.85 -4.55 5.11
CA PHE A 70 -12.65 -3.37 4.26
C PHE A 70 -12.30 -2.10 5.04
N LEU A 71 -12.84 -1.94 6.25
CA LEU A 71 -12.56 -0.77 7.09
C LEU A 71 -11.09 -0.75 7.55
N VAL A 72 -10.53 -1.93 7.85
CA VAL A 72 -9.12 -2.09 8.21
C VAL A 72 -8.20 -1.70 7.05
N GLU A 73 -8.57 -1.98 5.80
CA GLU A 73 -7.82 -1.52 4.61
C GLU A 73 -7.97 -0.01 4.36
N ALA A 74 -9.15 0.54 4.63
CA ALA A 74 -9.42 1.96 4.46
C ALA A 74 -8.57 2.86 5.38
N ALA A 75 -8.24 2.39 6.58
CA ALA A 75 -7.43 3.14 7.54
C ALA A 75 -6.00 3.48 7.04
N PRO A 76 -5.14 2.51 6.62
CA PRO A 76 -3.83 2.79 6.05
C PRO A 76 -3.93 3.52 4.71
N ALA A 77 -4.98 3.29 3.91
CA ALA A 77 -5.19 4.04 2.67
C ALA A 77 -5.43 5.53 2.93
N LEU A 78 -6.25 5.88 3.92
CA LEU A 78 -6.49 7.27 4.32
C LEU A 78 -5.22 7.91 4.91
N LEU A 79 -4.50 7.17 5.75
CA LEU A 79 -3.22 7.63 6.29
C LEU A 79 -2.22 7.92 5.17
N PHE A 80 -2.07 7.01 4.21
CA PHE A 80 -1.21 7.20 3.05
C PHE A 80 -1.63 8.41 2.22
N PHE A 81 -2.93 8.56 1.95
CA PHE A 81 -3.47 9.71 1.23
C PHE A 81 -3.06 11.03 1.90
N LEU A 82 -3.23 11.15 3.23
CA LEU A 82 -2.84 12.34 3.98
C LEU A 82 -1.33 12.59 3.97
N LEU A 83 -0.52 11.52 4.09
CA LEU A 83 0.95 11.62 4.07
C LEU A 83 1.48 12.10 2.71
N VAL A 84 0.87 11.66 1.61
CA VAL A 84 1.25 12.08 0.25
C VAL A 84 1.10 13.59 0.08
N PHE A 85 0.02 14.22 0.56
CA PHE A 85 -0.12 15.68 0.49
C PHE A 85 0.95 16.44 1.28
N ARG A 86 1.51 15.83 2.33
CA ARG A 86 2.57 16.44 3.13
C ARG A 86 3.97 16.20 2.56
N SER A 87 4.14 15.20 1.69
CA SER A 87 5.39 14.96 1.00
C SER A 87 5.72 16.13 0.04
N ARG A 88 6.94 16.66 0.12
CA ARG A 88 7.39 17.69 -0.82
C ARG A 88 7.61 17.05 -2.18
N LYS A 89 7.16 17.74 -3.24
CA LYS A 89 7.45 17.36 -4.63
C LYS A 89 8.96 17.25 -4.81
N VAL A 90 9.42 16.09 -5.22
CA VAL A 90 10.82 15.88 -5.59
C VAL A 90 11.06 16.60 -6.92
N PRO A 91 12.06 17.49 -7.02
CA PRO A 91 12.46 18.03 -8.30
C PRO A 91 13.05 16.87 -9.11
N LEU A 92 12.50 16.66 -10.32
CA LEU A 92 13.02 15.72 -11.32
C LEU A 92 14.52 16.04 -11.58
N ALA A 93 15.41 15.41 -10.82
CA ALA A 93 16.78 15.21 -11.22
C ALA A 93 16.78 13.84 -11.90
N ILE A 94 16.60 13.78 -13.22
CA ILE A 94 17.58 13.32 -14.22
C ILE A 94 16.73 13.24 -15.52
N ARG A 95 16.92 14.04 -16.59
CA ARG A 95 18.02 14.02 -17.57
C ARG A 95 19.27 13.25 -17.17
#